data_AF-A0A3M3GAH0-F1
#
_entry.id   AF-A0A3M3GAH0-F1
#
_cell.length_a   1.000
_cell.length_b   1.000
_cell.length_c   1.000
_cell.angle_alpha   90.00
_cell.angle_beta   90.00
_cell.angle_gamma   90.00
#
_symmetry.space_group_name_H-M   'P 1'
#
loop_
_entity.id
_entity.type
_entity.pdbx_description
1 polymer ?
#
loop_
_entity_poly.entity_id
_entity_poly.type
_entity_poly.pdbx_seq_one_letter_code
_entity_poly.pdbx_strand_id
1 'polypeptide(L)'
;MIYSADIQKLEPGNQIRLYELDATRLGATLWRFHGHEHEGDIIWQGQLYSPIQIEASGFDTCIISSTADLWMLPSRTNDSTTAGMTLADSKANVMKIVTAFLNTPGKYLIVGTGTPRFGSKALAGQALADAIAYKDWVLSYVSQFVPVVNIWDGFTEAMTVEGLHPNLLGAEFISSRVVPIITANFEFPGIPLPTDAGDVYSAIRPFGCLNANPLLAGAGGALPAGVNAVVGSVLADGYKAVGSGLTGITTRWYKEPAAYGEAQCIELRGSMAAAGGYIYMQPTANVVQTNLAAGDVIEMVSAVEIMGSSRGILAWEAELTITKTVNGTSSTFYYRSMDKYQEPFTMPASFSGELETQRGTIDLTETVITSRMGLYLAAGVPQESTVKAAQFGIRKV
;
A
#
# COMPACT_ATOMS: atom_id res chain seq x y z
N MET A 1 -59.76 6.22 28.23
CA MET A 1 -58.41 6.47 27.69
C MET A 1 -58.56 6.53 26.18
N ILE A 2 -58.46 7.72 25.58
CA ILE A 2 -58.62 7.90 24.13
C ILE A 2 -57.26 7.62 23.49
N TYR A 3 -57.16 6.51 22.76
CA TYR A 3 -55.98 6.15 21.97
C TYR A 3 -56.09 6.82 20.60
N SER A 4 -55.55 8.03 20.45
CA SER A 4 -55.59 8.77 19.20
C SER A 4 -54.18 9.14 18.75
N ALA A 5 -53.62 8.36 17.82
CA ALA A 5 -53.03 8.79 16.54
C ALA A 5 -51.84 7.92 16.05
N ASP A 6 -51.01 7.34 16.92
CA ASP A 6 -49.77 6.67 16.47
C ASP A 6 -49.79 5.14 16.45
N ILE A 7 -50.67 4.48 17.23
CA ILE A 7 -50.73 3.00 17.29
C ILE A 7 -51.37 2.36 16.02
N GLN A 8 -51.83 3.16 15.06
CA GLN A 8 -52.52 2.69 13.84
C GLN A 8 -51.82 3.02 12.51
N LYS A 9 -50.54 3.43 12.52
CA LYS A 9 -49.78 3.63 11.27
C LYS A 9 -49.08 2.32 10.88
N LEU A 10 -49.22 1.92 9.63
CA LEU A 10 -48.57 0.72 9.06
C LEU A 10 -47.06 0.90 8.83
N GLU A 11 -46.57 2.13 8.95
CA GLU A 11 -45.16 2.48 8.84
C GLU A 11 -44.60 2.83 10.24
N PRO A 12 -43.48 2.23 10.66
CA PRO A 12 -42.79 2.67 11.87
C PRO A 12 -42.48 4.18 11.79
N GLY A 13 -42.65 4.91 12.89
CA GLY A 13 -42.17 6.29 12.98
C GLY A 13 -40.65 6.38 12.81
N ASN A 14 -40.13 7.60 12.65
CA ASN A 14 -38.69 7.83 12.50
C ASN A 14 -37.90 7.15 13.64
N GLN A 15 -36.79 6.51 13.28
CA GLN A 15 -35.92 5.88 14.26
C GLN A 15 -35.20 6.96 15.08
N ILE A 16 -35.48 7.02 16.38
CA ILE A 16 -34.75 7.89 17.30
C ILE A 16 -33.57 7.14 17.92
N ARG A 17 -32.41 7.80 17.98
CA ARG A 17 -31.25 7.34 18.73
C ARG A 17 -31.06 8.23 19.96
N LEU A 18 -31.05 7.61 21.13
CA LEU A 18 -30.93 8.27 22.43
C LEU A 18 -29.68 7.74 23.14
N TYR A 19 -28.98 8.59 23.88
CA TYR A 19 -27.77 8.25 24.59
C TYR A 19 -27.93 8.51 26.10
N GLU A 20 -27.37 7.60 26.90
CA GLU A 20 -27.23 7.76 28.34
C GLU A 20 -25.76 7.63 28.73
N LEU A 21 -25.25 8.62 29.47
CA LEU A 21 -23.91 8.60 30.05
C LEU A 21 -24.04 8.65 31.57
N ASP A 22 -23.83 7.50 32.20
CA ASP A 22 -23.78 7.39 33.67
C ASP A 22 -22.36 7.62 34.19
N ALA A 23 -22.08 8.86 34.60
CA ALA A 23 -20.82 9.25 35.23
C ALA A 23 -20.93 9.36 36.76
N THR A 24 -21.99 8.82 37.37
CA THR A 24 -22.23 8.92 38.83
C THR A 24 -21.11 8.28 39.66
N ARG A 25 -20.50 7.22 39.14
CA ARG A 25 -19.35 6.54 39.75
C ARG A 25 -18.08 7.41 39.84
N LEU A 26 -18.04 8.50 39.09
CA LEU A 26 -16.95 9.47 39.05
C LEU A 26 -17.29 10.77 39.80
N GLY A 27 -18.40 10.81 40.55
CA GLY A 27 -18.87 12.00 41.27
C GLY A 27 -19.60 13.03 40.39
N ALA A 28 -19.89 12.68 39.13
CA ALA A 28 -20.67 13.51 38.20
C ALA A 28 -22.14 13.06 38.17
N THR A 29 -22.93 13.59 37.23
CA THR A 29 -24.36 13.28 37.07
C THR A 29 -24.61 12.25 35.96
N LEU A 30 -25.83 11.72 35.90
CA LEU A 30 -26.33 10.99 34.74
C LEU A 30 -26.75 12.00 33.66
N TRP A 31 -26.26 11.82 32.44
CA TRP A 31 -26.60 12.66 31.28
C TRP A 31 -27.45 11.87 30.29
N ARG A 32 -28.50 12.51 29.78
CA ARG A 32 -29.38 11.95 28.75
C ARG A 32 -29.50 12.93 27.60
N PHE A 33 -29.12 12.50 26.40
CA PHE A 33 -29.07 13.40 25.26
C PHE A 33 -29.31 12.70 23.92
N HIS A 34 -29.58 13.49 22.87
CA HIS A 34 -29.75 13.03 21.50
C HIS A 34 -29.14 14.02 20.49
N GLY A 35 -28.90 13.53 19.25
CA GLY A 35 -28.28 14.29 18.16
C GLY A 35 -29.26 14.94 17.17
N HIS A 36 -30.58 14.77 17.35
CA HIS A 36 -31.61 15.34 16.46
C HIS A 36 -31.68 16.87 16.59
N GLU A 37 -30.95 17.58 15.73
CA GLU A 37 -30.67 19.03 15.81
C GLU A 37 -31.93 19.92 15.78
N HIS A 38 -32.99 19.47 15.13
CA HIS A 38 -34.22 20.24 14.93
C HIS A 38 -35.36 19.80 15.85
N GLU A 39 -35.13 18.82 16.71
CA GLU A 39 -36.09 18.40 17.73
C GLU A 39 -35.66 19.02 19.07
N GLY A 40 -36.62 19.63 19.77
CA GLY A 40 -36.43 20.03 21.16
C GLY A 40 -36.25 18.80 22.06
N ASP A 41 -36.37 18.98 23.37
CA ASP A 41 -36.25 17.85 24.31
C ASP A 41 -37.15 16.66 23.91
N ILE A 42 -36.56 15.48 23.79
CA ILE A 42 -37.27 14.23 23.53
C ILE A 42 -37.59 13.57 24.88
N ILE A 43 -38.88 13.30 25.12
CA ILE A 43 -39.32 12.51 26.28
C ILE A 43 -39.54 11.06 25.84
N TRP A 44 -38.69 10.16 26.32
CA TRP A 44 -38.80 8.72 26.05
C TRP A 44 -38.87 7.93 27.35
N GLN A 45 -39.89 7.07 27.47
CA GLN A 45 -40.17 6.29 28.69
C GLN A 45 -40.19 7.13 29.99
N GLY A 46 -40.68 8.37 29.89
CA GLY A 46 -40.76 9.30 31.02
C GLY A 46 -39.43 9.96 31.41
N GLN A 47 -38.36 9.74 30.64
CA GLN A 47 -37.06 10.39 30.82
C GLN A 47 -36.86 11.45 29.75
N LEU A 48 -36.33 12.60 30.17
CA LEU A 48 -36.01 13.72 29.29
C LEU A 48 -34.60 13.53 28.72
N TYR A 49 -34.47 13.62 27.40
CA TYR A 49 -33.21 13.65 26.66
C TYR A 49 -33.09 15.01 25.99
N SER A 50 -32.04 15.77 26.31
CA SER A 50 -31.84 17.09 25.73
C SER A 50 -30.99 17.05 24.45
N PRO A 51 -31.19 17.99 23.51
CA PRO A 51 -30.37 18.06 22.30
C PRO A 51 -28.95 18.46 22.68
N ILE A 52 -27.99 17.57 22.44
CA ILE A 52 -26.56 17.86 22.61
C ILE A 52 -25.83 17.35 21.37
N GLN A 53 -25.23 18.28 20.64
CA GLN A 53 -24.41 18.00 19.46
C GLN A 53 -23.03 17.52 19.92
N ILE A 54 -22.85 16.20 20.01
CA ILE A 54 -21.54 15.58 20.22
C ILE A 54 -21.25 14.70 19.00
N GLU A 55 -20.32 15.15 18.18
CA GLU A 55 -19.70 14.32 17.15
C GLU A 55 -18.40 13.75 17.73
N ALA A 56 -18.40 12.46 18.07
CA ALA A 56 -17.17 11.73 18.37
C ALA A 56 -16.72 11.08 17.07
N SER A 57 -15.66 11.61 16.46
CA SER A 57 -15.08 11.08 15.21
C SER A 57 -13.60 10.72 15.40
N GLY A 58 -13.10 9.77 14.60
CA GLY A 58 -11.67 9.43 14.52
C GLY A 58 -11.25 8.01 14.92
N PHE A 59 -12.13 7.20 15.54
CA PHE A 59 -11.88 5.75 15.72
C PHE A 59 -12.43 4.90 14.57
N ASP A 60 -13.40 5.42 13.83
CA ASP A 60 -14.07 4.69 12.75
C ASP A 60 -13.19 4.61 11.50
N THR A 61 -12.30 5.57 11.27
CA THR A 61 -11.54 5.70 9.99
C THR A 61 -10.64 4.50 9.70
N CYS A 62 -10.08 3.86 10.74
CA CYS A 62 -9.17 2.73 10.54
C CYS A 62 -9.94 1.45 10.21
N ILE A 63 -11.00 1.15 10.96
CA ILE A 63 -11.79 -0.08 10.81
C ILE A 63 -12.72 -0.03 9.59
N ILE A 64 -13.17 1.16 9.17
CA ILE A 64 -13.96 1.33 7.94
C ILE A 64 -13.11 1.58 6.70
N SER A 65 -11.78 1.60 6.83
CA SER A 65 -10.89 1.88 5.70
C SER A 65 -11.15 0.89 4.56
N SER A 66 -11.40 1.40 3.36
CA SER A 66 -11.53 0.58 2.15
C SER A 66 -10.18 0.21 1.53
N THR A 67 -9.08 0.79 2.01
CA THR A 67 -7.75 0.69 1.37
C THR A 67 -6.70 0.00 2.23
N ALA A 68 -6.97 -0.24 3.51
CA ALA A 68 -6.04 -0.88 4.42
C ALA A 68 -6.71 -1.98 5.24
N ASP A 69 -6.21 -3.21 5.08
CA ASP A 69 -6.66 -4.37 5.84
C ASP A 69 -5.75 -4.69 7.03
N LEU A 70 -4.46 -4.33 6.95
CA LEU A 70 -3.49 -4.49 8.03
C LEU A 70 -3.13 -3.13 8.64
N TRP A 71 -3.24 -3.04 9.96
CA TRP A 71 -2.90 -1.87 10.75
C TRP A 71 -1.82 -2.17 11.78
N MET A 72 -0.99 -1.17 12.05
CA MET A 72 0.08 -1.25 13.03
C MET A 72 -0.07 -0.16 14.09
N LEU A 73 0.00 -0.55 15.35
CA LEU A 73 -0.06 0.35 16.50
C LEU A 73 1.24 0.29 17.33
N PRO A 74 2.36 0.86 16.86
CA PRO A 74 3.57 1.01 17.64
C PRO A 74 3.42 2.21 18.60
N SER A 75 2.53 2.06 19.57
CA SER A 75 2.11 3.15 20.46
C SER A 75 3.00 3.29 21.70
N ARG A 76 2.62 4.28 22.53
CA ARG A 76 2.98 4.53 23.92
C ARG A 76 4.08 5.55 24.16
N THR A 77 4.82 5.93 23.12
CA THR A 77 5.84 6.97 23.25
C THR A 77 5.25 8.22 23.91
N ASN A 78 4.24 8.88 23.33
CA ASN A 78 3.71 10.14 23.90
C ASN A 78 3.00 9.96 25.25
N ASP A 79 2.22 8.89 25.43
CA ASP A 79 1.53 8.55 26.67
C ASP A 79 2.47 8.58 27.89
N SER A 80 3.74 8.23 27.70
CA SER A 80 4.76 8.20 28.76
C SER A 80 5.07 9.57 29.38
N THR A 81 4.64 10.67 28.74
CA THR A 81 4.88 12.05 29.19
C THR A 81 3.65 12.95 29.11
N THR A 82 2.50 12.43 28.69
CA THR A 82 1.25 13.21 28.64
C THR A 82 0.71 13.43 30.04
N ALA A 83 0.51 14.70 30.42
CA ALA A 83 -0.04 15.04 31.73
C ALA A 83 -1.43 14.43 31.92
N GLY A 84 -1.64 13.75 33.05
CA GLY A 84 -2.90 13.10 33.40
C GLY A 84 -3.14 11.73 32.73
N MET A 85 -2.25 11.28 31.85
CA MET A 85 -2.34 9.94 31.24
C MET A 85 -1.74 8.90 32.19
N THR A 86 -2.52 7.91 32.60
CA THR A 86 -2.03 6.80 33.43
C THR A 86 -1.70 5.56 32.61
N LEU A 87 -0.91 4.63 33.16
CA LEU A 87 -0.70 3.32 32.55
C LEU A 87 -2.02 2.57 32.32
N ALA A 88 -3.00 2.72 33.21
CA ALA A 88 -4.30 2.09 33.08
C ALA A 88 -5.08 2.64 31.87
N ASP A 89 -5.00 3.96 31.64
CA ASP A 89 -5.63 4.61 30.49
C ASP A 89 -5.02 4.13 29.18
N SER A 90 -3.69 4.06 29.09
CA SER A 90 -3.00 3.50 27.91
C SER A 90 -3.42 2.06 27.63
N LYS A 91 -3.46 1.20 28.65
CA LYS A 91 -3.89 -0.20 28.50
C LYS A 91 -5.36 -0.30 28.06
N ALA A 92 -6.24 0.49 28.67
CA ALA A 92 -7.66 0.52 28.31
C ALA A 92 -7.87 0.98 26.86
N ASN A 93 -7.14 2.00 26.42
CA ASN A 93 -7.23 2.49 25.05
C ASN A 93 -6.72 1.48 24.03
N VAL A 94 -5.60 0.79 24.31
CA VAL A 94 -5.12 -0.29 23.45
C VAL A 94 -6.13 -1.44 23.36
N MET A 95 -6.71 -1.87 24.49
CA MET A 95 -7.68 -2.96 24.48
C MET A 95 -8.98 -2.60 23.76
N LYS A 96 -9.43 -1.33 23.81
CA LYS A 96 -10.55 -0.85 22.98
C LYS A 96 -10.25 -1.05 21.49
N ILE A 97 -9.04 -0.68 21.05
CA ILE A 97 -8.61 -0.85 19.65
C ILE A 97 -8.53 -2.34 19.30
N VAL A 98 -7.87 -3.16 20.12
CA VAL A 98 -7.79 -4.62 19.92
C VAL A 98 -9.18 -5.23 19.77
N THR A 99 -10.11 -4.87 20.64
CA THR A 99 -11.50 -5.36 20.60
C THR A 99 -12.22 -4.94 19.33
N ALA A 100 -12.03 -3.70 18.86
CA ALA A 100 -12.62 -3.23 17.62
C ALA A 100 -12.15 -4.03 16.41
N PHE A 101 -10.84 -4.30 16.32
CA PHE A 101 -10.27 -5.10 15.22
C PHE A 101 -10.71 -6.57 15.27
N LEU A 102 -10.72 -7.20 16.45
CA LEU A 102 -11.22 -8.57 16.59
C LEU A 102 -12.69 -8.74 16.17
N ASN A 103 -13.49 -7.69 16.33
CA ASN A 103 -14.90 -7.69 15.95
C ASN A 103 -15.14 -7.24 14.50
N THR A 104 -14.10 -6.96 13.72
CA THR A 104 -14.22 -6.47 12.34
C THR A 104 -13.57 -7.45 11.36
N PRO A 105 -14.34 -8.34 10.70
CA PRO A 105 -13.80 -9.29 9.72
C PRO A 105 -13.00 -8.61 8.61
N GLY A 106 -11.88 -9.21 8.21
CA GLY A 106 -11.00 -8.70 7.15
C GLY A 106 -10.09 -7.54 7.60
N LYS A 107 -10.17 -7.09 8.85
CA LYS A 107 -9.25 -6.10 9.42
C LYS A 107 -8.34 -6.75 10.45
N TYR A 108 -7.06 -6.39 10.38
CA TYR A 108 -6.00 -6.99 11.17
C TYR A 108 -5.18 -5.91 11.87
N LEU A 109 -4.73 -6.23 13.07
CA LEU A 109 -3.95 -5.32 13.92
C LEU A 109 -2.67 -6.00 14.39
N ILE A 110 -1.56 -5.28 14.34
CA ILE A 110 -0.31 -5.62 15.02
C ILE A 110 -0.02 -4.55 16.07
N VAL A 111 0.22 -4.94 17.32
CA VAL A 111 0.52 -3.99 18.40
C VAL A 111 2.01 -3.99 18.72
N GLY A 112 2.63 -2.81 18.77
CA GLY A 112 4.02 -2.64 19.14
C GLY A 112 4.21 -2.21 20.59
N THR A 113 5.40 -2.47 21.13
CA THR A 113 5.80 -2.03 22.48
C THR A 113 6.09 -0.53 22.61
N GLY A 114 6.10 0.21 21.49
CA GLY A 114 6.70 1.55 21.39
C GLY A 114 8.24 1.49 21.41
N THR A 115 8.89 2.64 21.29
CA THR A 115 10.36 2.74 21.34
C THR A 115 10.84 3.14 22.75
N PRO A 116 12.01 2.63 23.21
CA PRO A 116 12.68 3.19 24.37
C PRO A 116 13.17 4.61 24.07
N ARG A 117 13.38 5.41 25.13
CA ARG A 117 13.89 6.78 25.02
C ARG A 117 15.27 6.91 25.68
N PHE A 118 16.12 7.78 25.13
CA PHE A 118 17.52 7.93 25.53
C PHE A 118 17.92 9.39 25.73
N GLY A 119 19.15 9.60 26.19
CA GLY A 119 19.74 10.92 26.38
C GLY A 119 18.86 11.86 27.21
N SER A 120 18.68 13.09 26.72
CA SER A 120 17.82 14.10 27.36
C SER A 120 16.33 13.75 27.39
N LYS A 121 15.90 12.72 26.65
CA LYS A 121 14.51 12.26 26.56
C LYS A 121 14.27 10.96 27.32
N ALA A 122 15.29 10.42 27.98
CA ALA A 122 15.19 9.20 28.77
C ALA A 122 14.10 9.32 29.84
N LEU A 123 13.29 8.27 29.96
CA LEU A 123 12.28 8.18 31.02
C LEU A 123 12.98 7.83 32.34
N ALA A 124 12.48 8.37 33.44
CA ALA A 124 12.97 8.11 34.78
C ALA A 124 11.82 7.92 35.77
N GLY A 125 12.11 7.31 36.93
CA GLY A 125 11.15 7.10 38.00
C GLY A 125 9.90 6.34 37.53
N GLN A 126 8.72 6.81 37.95
CA GLN A 126 7.45 6.15 37.65
C GLN A 126 7.19 6.06 36.14
N ALA A 127 7.58 7.07 35.36
CA ALA A 127 7.40 7.04 33.91
C ALA A 127 8.17 5.88 33.25
N LEU A 128 9.39 5.58 33.72
CA LEU A 128 10.16 4.42 33.26
C LEU A 128 9.59 3.10 33.76
N ALA A 129 9.15 3.04 35.02
CA ALA A 129 8.51 1.84 35.57
C ALA A 129 7.24 1.49 34.76
N ASP A 130 6.42 2.49 34.48
CA ASP A 130 5.26 2.34 33.62
C ASP A 130 5.71 1.95 32.21
N ALA A 131 6.77 2.57 31.65
CA ALA A 131 7.39 2.28 30.34
C ALA A 131 7.58 0.77 30.14
N ILE A 132 8.23 0.16 31.12
CA ILE A 132 8.55 -1.26 31.17
C ILE A 132 7.28 -2.10 31.38
N ALA A 133 6.42 -1.72 32.31
CA ALA A 133 5.22 -2.48 32.65
C ALA A 133 4.20 -2.60 31.50
N TYR A 134 4.09 -1.61 30.61
CA TYR A 134 3.31 -1.74 29.38
C TYR A 134 4.00 -2.65 28.36
N LYS A 135 5.32 -2.51 28.17
CA LYS A 135 6.08 -3.36 27.23
C LYS A 135 5.86 -4.82 27.60
N ASP A 136 6.05 -5.17 28.88
CA ASP A 136 5.84 -6.52 29.38
C ASP A 136 4.38 -6.96 29.25
N TRP A 137 3.41 -6.05 29.48
CA TRP A 137 1.99 -6.34 29.28
C TRP A 137 1.63 -6.57 27.81
N VAL A 138 2.21 -5.82 26.85
CA VAL A 138 2.00 -6.06 25.41
C VAL A 138 2.53 -7.46 25.04
N LEU A 139 3.74 -7.79 25.48
CA LEU A 139 4.39 -9.05 25.14
C LEU A 139 3.72 -10.27 25.79
N SER A 140 3.15 -10.13 26.98
CA SER A 140 2.56 -11.25 27.74
C SER A 140 1.04 -11.37 27.62
N TYR A 141 0.31 -10.26 27.55
CA TYR A 141 -1.15 -10.24 27.57
C TYR A 141 -1.73 -9.91 26.19
N VAL A 142 -1.29 -8.84 25.55
CA VAL A 142 -1.86 -8.42 24.24
C VAL A 142 -1.56 -9.45 23.15
N SER A 143 -0.40 -10.11 23.21
CA SER A 143 0.00 -11.21 22.32
C SER A 143 -0.95 -12.41 22.29
N GLN A 144 -1.82 -12.54 23.29
CA GLN A 144 -2.85 -13.58 23.31
C GLN A 144 -4.03 -13.29 22.36
N PHE A 145 -4.14 -12.05 21.89
CA PHE A 145 -5.27 -11.58 21.09
C PHE A 145 -4.86 -11.21 19.66
N VAL A 146 -3.71 -10.57 19.50
CA VAL A 146 -3.20 -10.07 18.21
C VAL A 146 -1.68 -10.25 18.13
N PRO A 147 -1.08 -10.32 16.93
CA PRO A 147 0.37 -10.32 16.79
C PRO A 147 0.99 -9.07 17.41
N VAL A 148 2.18 -9.23 17.99
CA VAL A 148 2.91 -8.12 18.64
C VAL A 148 4.34 -8.00 18.15
N VAL A 149 4.87 -6.78 18.18
CA VAL A 149 6.27 -6.49 17.82
C VAL A 149 7.00 -5.90 19.02
N ASN A 150 8.11 -6.54 19.42
CA ASN A 150 9.04 -5.99 20.39
C ASN A 150 10.09 -5.12 19.71
N ILE A 151 10.04 -3.81 19.97
CA ILE A 151 11.01 -2.85 19.44
C ILE A 151 12.11 -2.58 20.47
N TRP A 152 11.89 -2.83 21.76
CA TRP A 152 12.85 -2.46 22.81
C TRP A 152 14.15 -3.26 22.75
N ASP A 153 14.06 -4.56 22.46
CA ASP A 153 15.21 -5.46 22.57
C ASP A 153 16.20 -5.21 21.42
N GLY A 154 17.31 -4.56 21.73
CA GLY A 154 18.38 -4.24 20.78
C GLY A 154 18.28 -2.85 20.15
N PHE A 155 17.26 -2.05 20.48
CA PHE A 155 17.18 -0.65 20.04
C PHE A 155 18.06 0.23 20.92
N THR A 156 18.84 1.12 20.31
CA THR A 156 19.89 1.89 20.99
C THR A 156 19.80 3.38 20.73
N GLU A 157 20.47 4.20 21.54
CA GLU A 157 20.49 5.67 21.36
C GLU A 157 21.05 6.09 19.99
N ALA A 158 22.05 5.36 19.46
CA ALA A 158 22.63 5.62 18.15
C ALA A 158 21.63 5.48 16.99
N MET A 159 20.50 4.81 17.22
CA MET A 159 19.40 4.64 16.26
C MET A 159 18.37 5.79 16.32
N THR A 160 18.64 6.83 17.11
CA THR A 160 17.76 7.99 17.26
C THR A 160 18.43 9.28 16.76
N VAL A 161 17.62 10.32 16.49
CA VAL A 161 18.11 11.66 16.18
C VAL A 161 18.47 12.42 17.46
N GLU A 162 17.62 12.35 18.47
CA GLU A 162 17.72 13.12 19.72
C GLU A 162 17.36 12.32 20.98
N GLY A 163 17.41 10.99 20.90
CA GLY A 163 16.98 10.09 21.98
C GLY A 163 15.48 9.76 21.96
N LEU A 164 14.74 10.17 20.93
CA LEU A 164 13.29 9.93 20.81
C LEU A 164 12.88 9.43 19.42
N HIS A 165 13.15 10.21 18.37
CA HIS A 165 12.72 9.88 17.01
C HIS A 165 13.76 8.99 16.32
N PRO A 166 13.34 7.91 15.65
CA PRO A 166 14.26 7.07 14.90
C PRO A 166 14.97 7.83 13.78
N ASN A 167 16.27 7.62 13.62
CA ASN A 167 16.99 7.97 12.39
C ASN A 167 16.87 6.81 11.37
N LEU A 168 17.59 6.88 10.24
CA LEU A 168 17.52 5.82 9.21
C LEU A 168 17.90 4.43 9.74
N LEU A 169 18.89 4.33 10.63
CA LEU A 169 19.27 3.06 11.26
C LEU A 169 18.16 2.54 12.17
N GLY A 170 17.50 3.42 12.92
CA GLY A 170 16.34 3.06 13.74
C GLY A 170 15.13 2.63 12.93
N ALA A 171 14.87 3.26 11.79
CA ALA A 171 13.80 2.87 10.87
C ALA A 171 14.06 1.49 10.24
N GLU A 172 15.31 1.22 9.84
CA GLU A 172 15.74 -0.09 9.35
C GLU A 172 15.60 -1.16 10.45
N PHE A 173 16.03 -0.86 11.67
CA PHE A 173 15.90 -1.76 12.80
C PHE A 173 14.43 -2.09 13.10
N ILE A 174 13.55 -1.08 13.16
CA ILE A 174 12.11 -1.29 13.39
C ILE A 174 11.54 -2.19 12.29
N SER A 175 11.85 -1.92 11.03
CA SER A 175 11.44 -2.76 9.90
C SER A 175 11.91 -4.21 10.07
N SER A 176 13.16 -4.43 10.51
CA SER A 176 13.70 -5.77 10.76
C SER A 176 12.97 -6.56 11.87
N ARG A 177 12.29 -5.87 12.80
CA ARG A 177 11.45 -6.48 13.84
C ARG A 177 10.02 -6.72 13.38
N VAL A 178 9.51 -5.84 12.53
CA VAL A 178 8.12 -5.85 12.05
C VAL A 178 7.91 -6.89 10.96
N VAL A 179 8.77 -6.89 9.94
CA VAL A 179 8.62 -7.73 8.74
C VAL A 179 8.46 -9.21 9.07
N PRO A 180 9.29 -9.83 9.96
CA PRO A 180 9.12 -11.24 10.29
C PRO A 180 7.77 -11.57 10.94
N ILE A 181 7.21 -10.66 11.74
CA ILE A 181 5.88 -10.84 12.35
C ILE A 181 4.80 -10.80 11.28
N ILE A 182 4.91 -9.86 10.34
CA ILE A 182 3.99 -9.78 9.20
C ILE A 182 4.07 -11.08 8.37
N THR A 183 5.26 -11.50 7.96
CA THR A 183 5.45 -12.73 7.15
C THR A 183 5.00 -14.00 7.86
N ALA A 184 5.09 -14.07 9.19
CA ALA A 184 4.66 -15.25 9.95
C ALA A 184 3.14 -15.34 10.16
N ASN A 185 2.41 -14.22 10.07
CA ASN A 185 0.98 -14.16 10.37
C ASN A 185 0.11 -13.96 9.12
N PHE A 186 0.70 -13.54 8.01
CA PHE A 186 0.01 -13.28 6.77
C PHE A 186 0.68 -14.06 5.64
N GLU A 187 -0.13 -14.85 4.94
CA GLU A 187 0.27 -15.38 3.65
C GLU A 187 0.18 -14.23 2.65
N PHE A 188 1.34 -13.82 2.14
CA PHE A 188 1.42 -13.07 0.90
C PHE A 188 1.68 -14.11 -0.17
N PRO A 189 0.65 -14.75 -0.76
CA PRO A 189 0.88 -15.51 -1.97
C PRO A 189 1.56 -14.54 -2.94
N GLY A 190 2.79 -14.86 -3.36
CA GLY A 190 3.53 -14.04 -4.30
C GLY A 190 2.66 -13.73 -5.52
N ILE A 191 2.96 -12.65 -6.21
CA ILE A 191 2.18 -12.21 -7.36
C ILE A 191 2.22 -13.36 -8.39
N PRO A 192 1.09 -13.96 -8.80
CA PRO A 192 1.12 -15.12 -9.69
C PRO A 192 1.68 -14.80 -11.10
N LEU A 193 2.99 -14.83 -11.24
CA LEU A 193 3.66 -14.53 -12.50
C LEU A 193 3.42 -15.65 -13.53
N PRO A 194 3.35 -15.34 -14.83
CA PRO A 194 3.23 -16.35 -15.88
C PRO A 194 4.42 -17.30 -15.85
N THR A 195 4.19 -18.59 -15.99
CA THR A 195 5.23 -19.65 -15.86
C THR A 195 5.41 -20.47 -17.13
N ASP A 196 4.42 -20.46 -18.02
CA ASP A 196 4.43 -21.21 -19.28
C ASP A 196 4.20 -20.28 -20.48
N ALA A 197 4.81 -20.58 -21.62
CA ALA A 197 4.58 -19.81 -22.86
C ALA A 197 3.12 -19.93 -23.35
N GLY A 198 2.42 -20.97 -22.91
CA GLY A 198 1.00 -21.22 -23.09
C GLY A 198 0.10 -20.54 -22.05
N ASP A 199 0.63 -19.82 -21.06
CA ASP A 199 -0.14 -18.94 -20.16
C ASP A 199 -0.63 -17.69 -20.92
N VAL A 200 -1.30 -17.91 -22.04
CA VAL A 200 -1.90 -16.90 -22.89
C VAL A 200 -3.39 -17.17 -22.93
N TYR A 201 -4.17 -16.10 -22.85
CA TYR A 201 -5.62 -16.17 -22.81
C TYR A 201 -6.18 -16.93 -24.02
N SER A 202 -7.09 -17.85 -23.72
CA SER A 202 -7.93 -18.52 -24.72
C SER A 202 -9.23 -18.99 -24.08
N ALA A 203 -10.20 -19.44 -24.88
CA ALA A 203 -11.48 -19.95 -24.35
C ALA A 203 -11.31 -21.11 -23.35
N ILE A 204 -10.23 -21.90 -23.46
CA ILE A 204 -9.91 -23.01 -22.54
C ILE A 204 -8.92 -22.60 -21.44
N ARG A 205 -8.31 -21.40 -21.53
CA ARG A 205 -7.40 -20.82 -20.54
C ARG A 205 -7.84 -19.39 -20.21
N PRO A 206 -8.99 -19.22 -19.54
CA PRO A 206 -9.58 -17.90 -19.32
C PRO A 206 -8.77 -17.01 -18.36
N PHE A 207 -7.80 -17.58 -17.64
CA PHE A 207 -6.90 -16.88 -16.71
C PHE A 207 -5.47 -16.68 -17.26
N GLY A 208 -5.22 -17.02 -18.54
CA GLY A 208 -3.92 -16.75 -19.17
C GLY A 208 -3.70 -15.25 -19.43
N CYS A 209 -2.46 -14.88 -19.74
CA CYS A 209 -2.09 -13.51 -20.06
C CYS A 209 -2.77 -13.01 -21.35
N LEU A 210 -3.21 -11.76 -21.31
CA LEU A 210 -3.88 -11.05 -22.40
C LEU A 210 -2.89 -10.50 -23.43
N ASN A 211 -1.62 -10.30 -23.05
CA ASN A 211 -0.54 -10.02 -23.98
C ASN A 211 0.10 -11.31 -24.50
N ALA A 212 0.59 -11.24 -25.74
CA ALA A 212 1.43 -12.29 -26.29
C ALA A 212 2.82 -12.28 -25.65
N ASN A 213 3.48 -13.44 -25.71
CA ASN A 213 4.87 -13.64 -25.28
C ASN A 213 5.20 -13.18 -23.84
N PRO A 214 4.46 -13.64 -22.82
CA PRO A 214 4.68 -13.20 -21.44
C PRO A 214 6.04 -13.62 -20.86
N LEU A 215 6.66 -14.65 -21.44
CA LEU A 215 7.98 -15.14 -21.05
C LEU A 215 9.14 -14.52 -21.85
N LEU A 216 8.86 -13.45 -22.62
CA LEU A 216 9.83 -12.63 -23.34
C LEU A 216 10.75 -13.43 -24.28
N ALA A 217 10.26 -14.49 -24.92
CA ALA A 217 11.06 -15.29 -25.83
C ALA A 217 11.47 -14.53 -27.10
N GLY A 218 12.55 -14.97 -27.72
CA GLY A 218 12.98 -14.49 -29.04
C GLY A 218 13.76 -13.18 -28.99
N ALA A 219 14.03 -12.61 -30.17
CA ALA A 219 14.98 -11.50 -30.35
C ALA A 219 14.64 -10.53 -31.50
N GLY A 220 13.44 -10.64 -32.06
CA GLY A 220 12.93 -9.88 -33.21
C GLY A 220 12.20 -8.59 -32.85
N GLY A 221 12.25 -8.15 -31.60
CA GLY A 221 11.69 -6.88 -31.15
C GLY A 221 12.41 -5.67 -31.73
N ALA A 222 11.76 -4.50 -31.66
CA ALA A 222 12.28 -3.27 -32.26
C ALA A 222 13.00 -2.37 -31.23
N LEU A 223 14.25 -2.01 -31.54
CA LEU A 223 15.05 -1.04 -30.79
C LEU A 223 15.30 0.21 -31.64
N PRO A 224 14.53 1.30 -31.46
CA PRO A 224 14.73 2.53 -32.23
C PRO A 224 15.99 3.27 -31.79
N ALA A 225 16.52 4.14 -32.66
CA ALA A 225 17.72 4.94 -32.36
C ALA A 225 17.60 5.74 -31.05
N GLY A 226 16.39 6.17 -30.68
CA GLY A 226 16.12 6.94 -29.46
C GLY A 226 16.41 6.22 -28.14
N VAL A 227 16.65 4.90 -28.14
CA VAL A 227 17.09 4.18 -26.94
C VAL A 227 18.62 4.06 -26.81
N ASN A 228 19.40 4.61 -27.75
CA ASN A 228 20.86 4.54 -27.76
C ASN A 228 21.43 3.13 -27.59
N ALA A 229 20.80 2.15 -28.24
CA ALA A 229 21.21 0.75 -28.16
C ALA A 229 22.54 0.52 -28.89
N VAL A 230 23.48 -0.16 -28.25
CA VAL A 230 24.73 -0.60 -28.89
C VAL A 230 24.47 -1.68 -29.93
N VAL A 231 25.36 -1.80 -30.92
CA VAL A 231 25.28 -2.83 -31.97
C VAL A 231 25.23 -4.24 -31.35
N GLY A 232 24.35 -5.08 -31.88
CA GLY A 232 24.13 -6.45 -31.38
C GLY A 232 23.13 -6.53 -30.22
N SER A 233 22.56 -5.39 -29.79
CA SER A 233 21.45 -5.38 -28.83
C SER A 233 20.21 -6.06 -29.41
N VAL A 234 19.47 -6.78 -28.56
CA VAL A 234 18.27 -7.54 -28.93
C VAL A 234 17.11 -7.28 -27.97
N LEU A 235 15.88 -7.42 -28.48
CA LEU A 235 14.65 -7.30 -27.71
C LEU A 235 13.71 -8.47 -28.05
N ALA A 236 12.99 -8.97 -27.06
CA ALA A 236 12.01 -10.05 -27.19
C ALA A 236 11.04 -9.87 -28.37
N ASP A 237 10.60 -10.99 -28.96
CA ASP A 237 9.65 -11.01 -30.07
C ASP A 237 8.33 -10.36 -29.66
N GLY A 238 7.77 -9.54 -30.56
CA GLY A 238 6.50 -8.85 -30.29
C GLY A 238 6.61 -7.67 -29.33
N TYR A 239 7.81 -7.31 -28.87
CA TYR A 239 8.05 -6.11 -28.06
C TYR A 239 8.72 -5.01 -28.87
N LYS A 240 8.54 -3.77 -28.42
CA LYS A 240 9.21 -2.58 -28.92
C LYS A 240 9.71 -1.73 -27.77
N ALA A 241 10.81 -1.03 -27.99
CA ALA A 241 11.28 -0.02 -27.08
C ALA A 241 10.92 1.39 -27.57
N VAL A 242 10.83 2.34 -26.64
CA VAL A 242 10.68 3.77 -26.91
C VAL A 242 11.62 4.51 -25.98
N GLY A 243 12.36 5.49 -26.49
CA GLY A 243 13.29 6.25 -25.66
C GLY A 243 13.41 7.70 -26.11
N SER A 244 13.72 8.57 -25.16
CA SER A 244 14.01 9.97 -25.41
C SER A 244 14.90 10.55 -24.31
N GLY A 245 15.64 11.62 -24.62
CA GLY A 245 16.43 12.37 -23.64
C GLY A 245 17.67 11.63 -23.10
N LEU A 246 18.16 10.59 -23.78
CA LEU A 246 19.24 9.73 -23.29
C LEU A 246 20.65 10.20 -23.66
N THR A 247 20.85 11.47 -24.02
CA THR A 247 22.18 11.99 -24.38
C THR A 247 23.17 11.73 -23.24
N GLY A 248 24.30 11.09 -23.54
CA GLY A 248 25.32 10.70 -22.55
C GLY A 248 25.11 9.33 -21.92
N ILE A 249 24.00 8.65 -22.22
CA ILE A 249 23.72 7.26 -21.86
C ILE A 249 23.85 6.36 -23.08
N THR A 250 24.53 5.23 -22.88
CA THR A 250 24.54 4.08 -23.80
C THR A 250 23.76 2.95 -23.17
N THR A 251 23.00 2.22 -23.99
CA THR A 251 22.23 1.07 -23.54
C THR A 251 22.67 -0.19 -24.27
N ARG A 252 22.77 -1.31 -23.55
CA ARG A 252 22.94 -2.63 -24.16
C ARG A 252 21.78 -3.51 -23.77
N TRP A 253 21.07 -4.02 -24.78
CA TRP A 253 19.91 -4.87 -24.57
C TRP A 253 20.27 -6.31 -24.87
N TYR A 254 19.99 -7.20 -23.93
CA TYR A 254 20.29 -8.61 -24.09
C TYR A 254 19.30 -9.47 -23.31
N LYS A 255 19.38 -10.77 -23.55
CA LYS A 255 18.55 -11.80 -22.92
C LYS A 255 19.41 -12.64 -22.00
N GLU A 256 18.84 -13.09 -20.89
CA GLU A 256 19.43 -14.13 -20.05
C GLU A 256 18.33 -15.10 -19.56
N PRO A 257 18.68 -16.35 -19.20
CA PRO A 257 17.72 -17.27 -18.62
C PRO A 257 17.11 -16.72 -17.32
N ALA A 258 15.80 -16.86 -17.18
CA ALA A 258 15.08 -16.56 -15.94
C ALA A 258 14.55 -17.86 -15.31
N ALA A 259 13.91 -17.76 -14.14
CA ALA A 259 13.23 -18.90 -13.52
C ALA A 259 12.22 -19.56 -14.47
N TYR A 260 11.52 -18.73 -15.26
CA TYR A 260 10.66 -19.16 -16.36
C TYR A 260 10.96 -18.30 -17.59
N GLY A 261 11.26 -18.95 -18.71
CA GLY A 261 11.61 -18.29 -19.96
C GLY A 261 12.90 -17.46 -19.85
N GLU A 262 12.84 -16.21 -20.30
CA GLU A 262 13.99 -15.33 -20.40
C GLU A 262 13.72 -13.96 -19.76
N ALA A 263 14.71 -13.38 -19.10
CA ALA A 263 14.68 -11.98 -18.71
C ALA A 263 15.11 -11.10 -19.90
N GLN A 264 14.51 -9.93 -20.05
CA GLN A 264 15.02 -8.84 -20.88
C GLN A 264 15.83 -7.90 -20.01
N CYS A 265 17.10 -7.73 -20.36
CA CYS A 265 18.05 -6.90 -19.63
C CYS A 265 18.36 -5.62 -20.41
N ILE A 266 18.53 -4.52 -19.67
CA ILE A 266 19.02 -3.24 -20.17
C ILE A 266 20.19 -2.83 -19.30
N GLU A 267 21.40 -2.98 -19.82
CA GLU A 267 22.61 -2.45 -19.20
C GLU A 267 22.78 -0.98 -19.56
N LEU A 268 23.06 -0.16 -18.55
CA LEU A 268 23.20 1.28 -18.64
C LEU A 268 24.65 1.67 -18.36
N ARG A 269 25.20 2.53 -19.21
CA ARG A 269 26.55 3.08 -19.07
C ARG A 269 26.56 4.58 -19.39
N GLY A 270 27.37 5.33 -18.65
CA GLY A 270 27.59 6.77 -18.86
C GLY A 270 26.75 7.63 -17.91
N SER A 271 26.63 8.92 -18.21
CA SER A 271 25.90 9.88 -17.39
C SER A 271 24.95 10.69 -18.25
N MET A 272 23.67 10.73 -17.87
CA MET A 272 22.66 11.46 -18.65
C MET A 272 22.90 12.97 -18.55
N ALA A 273 22.95 13.65 -19.69
CA ALA A 273 23.31 15.06 -19.76
C ALA A 273 22.24 16.01 -19.20
N ALA A 274 20.96 15.67 -19.35
CA ALA A 274 19.83 16.50 -18.94
C ALA A 274 18.72 15.65 -18.32
N ALA A 275 17.89 16.26 -17.46
CA ALA A 275 16.80 15.56 -16.80
C ALA A 275 15.66 15.19 -17.78
N GLY A 276 14.86 14.20 -17.40
CA GLY A 276 13.65 13.81 -18.12
C GLY A 276 13.83 12.69 -19.16
N GLY A 277 15.03 12.11 -19.26
CA GLY A 277 15.24 10.95 -20.12
C GLY A 277 14.51 9.69 -19.61
N TYR A 278 14.03 8.88 -20.55
CA TYR A 278 13.27 7.68 -20.27
C TYR A 278 13.50 6.58 -21.31
N ILE A 279 13.22 5.35 -20.89
CA ILE A 279 13.12 4.17 -21.75
C ILE A 279 11.84 3.42 -21.39
N TYR A 280 11.07 3.03 -22.39
CA TYR A 280 9.94 2.14 -22.26
C TYR A 280 10.21 0.84 -23.00
N MET A 281 9.82 -0.27 -22.39
CA MET A 281 9.73 -1.58 -23.03
C MET A 281 8.26 -2.02 -22.98
N GLN A 282 7.65 -2.26 -24.14
CA GLN A 282 6.22 -2.54 -24.22
C GLN A 282 5.88 -3.56 -25.31
N PRO A 283 4.78 -4.32 -25.17
CA PRO A 283 4.22 -5.09 -26.27
C PRO A 283 3.92 -4.19 -27.47
N THR A 284 4.07 -4.75 -28.67
CA THR A 284 3.77 -4.07 -29.93
C THR A 284 2.26 -3.98 -30.15
N ALA A 285 1.56 -5.07 -29.81
CA ALA A 285 0.11 -5.17 -29.90
C ALA A 285 -0.55 -4.74 -28.58
N ASN A 286 -1.69 -4.05 -28.70
CA ASN A 286 -2.58 -3.78 -27.57
C ASN A 286 -3.36 -5.04 -27.19
N VAL A 287 -3.95 -5.05 -26.00
CA VAL A 287 -4.85 -6.13 -25.57
C VAL A 287 -6.06 -6.21 -26.52
N VAL A 288 -6.39 -7.44 -26.91
CA VAL A 288 -7.55 -7.72 -27.76
C VAL A 288 -8.81 -7.64 -26.92
N GLN A 289 -9.64 -6.62 -27.14
CA GLN A 289 -10.81 -6.37 -26.30
C GLN A 289 -11.91 -7.44 -26.40
N THR A 290 -11.97 -8.21 -27.49
CA THR A 290 -12.92 -9.34 -27.60
C THR A 290 -12.63 -10.46 -26.60
N ASN A 291 -11.46 -10.43 -25.96
CA ASN A 291 -11.12 -11.34 -24.86
C ASN A 291 -11.62 -10.82 -23.51
N LEU A 292 -12.24 -9.64 -23.44
CA LEU A 292 -12.73 -9.01 -22.21
C LEU A 292 -14.26 -8.94 -22.19
N ALA A 293 -14.82 -8.90 -20.98
CA ALA A 293 -16.21 -8.62 -20.70
C ALA A 293 -16.34 -7.38 -19.79
N ALA A 294 -17.50 -6.72 -19.81
CA ALA A 294 -17.78 -5.63 -18.87
C ALA A 294 -17.76 -6.16 -17.43
N GLY A 295 -17.05 -5.47 -16.55
CA GLY A 295 -16.81 -5.88 -15.18
C GLY A 295 -15.54 -6.72 -14.98
N ASP A 296 -14.88 -7.18 -16.06
CA ASP A 296 -13.57 -7.81 -15.93
C ASP A 296 -12.59 -6.84 -15.25
N VAL A 297 -11.77 -7.37 -14.36
CA VAL A 297 -10.71 -6.62 -13.67
C VAL A 297 -9.37 -7.11 -14.21
N ILE A 298 -8.50 -6.18 -14.61
CA ILE A 298 -7.19 -6.51 -15.16
C ILE A 298 -6.06 -5.79 -14.44
N GLU A 299 -4.88 -6.37 -14.47
CA GLU A 299 -3.64 -5.78 -13.99
C GLU A 299 -2.44 -6.24 -14.82
N MET A 300 -1.34 -5.50 -14.74
CA MET A 300 -0.04 -5.93 -15.26
C MET A 300 0.83 -6.46 -14.12
N VAL A 301 1.58 -7.53 -14.40
CA VAL A 301 2.58 -8.11 -13.51
C VAL A 301 3.93 -8.29 -14.21
N SER A 302 5.03 -8.24 -13.45
CA SER A 302 6.38 -8.55 -13.94
C SER A 302 7.31 -8.91 -12.79
N ALA A 303 8.18 -9.90 -12.97
CA ALA A 303 9.40 -10.01 -12.17
C ALA A 303 10.38 -8.92 -12.62
N VAL A 304 11.07 -8.29 -11.67
CA VAL A 304 12.03 -7.23 -11.96
C VAL A 304 13.29 -7.34 -11.10
N GLU A 305 14.38 -6.79 -11.63
CA GLU A 305 15.64 -6.67 -10.90
C GLU A 305 16.37 -5.38 -11.30
N ILE A 306 17.07 -4.77 -10.34
CA ILE A 306 18.05 -3.71 -10.54
C ILE A 306 19.37 -4.19 -9.93
N MET A 307 20.36 -4.43 -10.78
CA MET A 307 21.72 -4.79 -10.40
C MET A 307 22.67 -3.59 -10.59
N GLY A 308 23.68 -3.48 -9.72
CA GLY A 308 24.71 -2.43 -9.80
C GLY A 308 24.34 -1.16 -9.02
N SER A 309 25.04 -0.05 -9.28
CA SER A 309 24.81 1.22 -8.59
C SER A 309 23.56 1.91 -9.15
N SER A 310 22.39 1.68 -8.54
CA SER A 310 21.12 2.26 -9.00
C SER A 310 20.95 3.76 -8.70
N ARG A 311 21.97 4.47 -8.19
CA ARG A 311 21.80 5.82 -7.62
C ARG A 311 21.26 6.88 -8.59
N GLY A 312 21.22 6.60 -9.90
CA GLY A 312 20.56 7.46 -10.88
C GLY A 312 19.42 6.79 -11.64
N ILE A 313 18.88 5.67 -11.17
CA ILE A 313 17.59 5.14 -11.60
C ILE A 313 16.52 5.75 -10.70
N LEU A 314 15.65 6.56 -11.28
CA LEU A 314 14.56 7.21 -10.58
C LEU A 314 13.33 6.30 -10.46
N ALA A 315 13.10 5.46 -11.46
CA ALA A 315 12.07 4.43 -11.42
C ALA A 315 12.34 3.31 -12.42
N TRP A 316 11.85 2.12 -12.08
CA TRP A 316 11.70 0.94 -12.94
C TRP A 316 10.28 0.42 -12.73
N GLU A 317 9.34 1.13 -13.36
CA GLU A 317 7.92 1.03 -13.08
C GLU A 317 7.23 -0.01 -13.97
N ALA A 318 6.26 -0.73 -13.42
CA ALA A 318 5.24 -1.41 -14.22
C ALA A 318 4.08 -0.43 -14.44
N GLU A 319 3.63 -0.27 -15.67
CA GLU A 319 2.52 0.62 -16.02
C GLU A 319 1.51 -0.08 -16.92
N LEU A 320 0.27 -0.17 -16.45
CA LEU A 320 -0.90 -0.51 -17.25
C LEU A 320 -1.60 0.79 -17.66
N THR A 321 -1.90 0.93 -18.94
CA THR A 321 -2.56 2.09 -19.51
C THR A 321 -3.89 1.69 -20.13
N ILE A 322 -4.95 2.41 -19.74
CA ILE A 322 -6.29 2.27 -20.31
C ILE A 322 -6.72 3.62 -20.86
N THR A 323 -6.98 3.69 -22.17
CA THR A 323 -7.52 4.90 -22.82
C THR A 323 -8.97 4.66 -23.20
N LYS A 324 -9.87 5.55 -22.78
CA LYS A 324 -11.30 5.51 -23.13
C LYS A 324 -11.91 6.90 -23.22
N THR A 325 -13.10 6.98 -23.82
CA THR A 325 -13.83 8.23 -23.93
C THR A 325 -14.62 8.50 -22.66
N VAL A 326 -14.34 9.62 -21.99
CA VAL A 326 -15.09 10.09 -20.82
C VAL A 326 -15.69 11.45 -21.15
N ASN A 327 -17.01 11.59 -21.04
CA ASN A 327 -17.74 12.81 -21.37
C ASN A 327 -17.35 13.39 -22.75
N GLY A 328 -17.19 12.52 -23.75
CA GLY A 328 -16.81 12.90 -25.12
C GLY A 328 -15.32 13.19 -25.34
N THR A 329 -14.47 13.07 -24.31
CA THR A 329 -13.03 13.32 -24.40
C THR A 329 -12.22 12.03 -24.24
N SER A 330 -11.27 11.78 -25.14
CA SER A 330 -10.32 10.68 -24.99
C SER A 330 -9.43 10.92 -23.77
N SER A 331 -9.54 10.04 -22.79
CA SER A 331 -8.90 10.11 -21.48
C SER A 331 -8.05 8.88 -21.25
N THR A 332 -6.82 9.06 -20.78
CA THR A 332 -5.88 7.97 -20.49
C THR A 332 -5.67 7.85 -18.99
N PHE A 333 -5.90 6.65 -18.49
CA PHE A 333 -5.72 6.25 -17.10
C PHE A 333 -4.43 5.44 -16.99
N TYR A 334 -3.61 5.77 -15.99
CA TYR A 334 -2.33 5.13 -15.72
C TYR A 334 -2.40 4.43 -14.38
N TYR A 335 -2.14 3.13 -14.39
CA TYR A 335 -2.03 2.30 -13.19
C TYR A 335 -0.58 1.88 -13.07
N ARG A 336 0.10 2.38 -12.04
CA ARG A 336 1.55 2.23 -11.90
C ARG A 336 1.95 1.54 -10.60
N SER A 337 3.09 0.86 -10.67
CA SER A 337 3.85 0.37 -9.53
C SER A 337 5.25 0.96 -9.57
N MET A 338 5.77 1.38 -8.42
CA MET A 338 7.03 2.14 -8.31
C MET A 338 7.04 3.45 -9.13
N ASP A 339 5.93 4.21 -9.10
CA ASP A 339 5.81 5.48 -9.82
C ASP A 339 6.82 6.52 -9.29
N LYS A 340 7.65 7.07 -10.19
CA LYS A 340 8.62 8.12 -9.84
C LYS A 340 7.98 9.40 -9.30
N TYR A 341 6.70 9.64 -9.61
CA TYR A 341 5.97 10.84 -9.21
C TYR A 341 5.34 10.70 -7.82
N GLN A 342 5.44 9.53 -7.20
CA GLN A 342 4.97 9.32 -5.84
C GLN A 342 5.99 9.90 -4.86
N GLU A 343 5.74 11.09 -4.32
CA GLU A 343 6.61 11.69 -3.30
C GLU A 343 6.31 11.13 -1.89
N PRO A 344 7.32 10.90 -1.01
CA PRO A 344 8.76 10.92 -1.22
C PRO A 344 9.31 9.50 -1.49
N PHE A 345 9.16 8.97 -2.69
CA PHE A 345 9.73 7.67 -3.05
C PHE A 345 11.20 7.82 -3.48
N THR A 346 12.10 7.07 -2.82
CA THR A 346 13.50 6.92 -3.26
C THR A 346 13.75 5.44 -3.53
N MET A 347 14.17 5.12 -4.76
CA MET A 347 14.50 3.75 -5.14
C MET A 347 15.70 3.20 -4.33
N PRO A 348 15.66 1.93 -3.90
CA PRO A 348 16.81 1.30 -3.26
C PRO A 348 17.97 1.12 -4.25
N ALA A 349 19.19 1.02 -3.69
CA ALA A 349 20.44 0.86 -4.44
C ALA A 349 20.46 -0.38 -5.36
N SER A 350 19.71 -1.41 -4.98
CA SER A 350 19.41 -2.61 -5.74
C SER A 350 18.02 -3.09 -5.34
N PHE A 351 17.35 -3.80 -6.24
CA PHE A 351 16.03 -4.35 -6.00
C PHE A 351 15.87 -5.65 -6.77
N SER A 352 15.21 -6.63 -6.16
CA SER A 352 14.71 -7.81 -6.86
C SER A 352 13.35 -8.15 -6.25
N GLY A 353 12.39 -8.45 -7.11
CA GLY A 353 11.04 -8.76 -6.66
C GLY A 353 10.05 -8.80 -7.79
N GLU A 354 8.79 -8.69 -7.41
CA GLU A 354 7.64 -8.80 -8.29
C GLU A 354 6.87 -7.49 -8.23
N LEU A 355 6.42 -6.98 -9.38
CA LEU A 355 5.56 -5.82 -9.47
C LEU A 355 4.19 -6.24 -9.98
N GLU A 356 3.16 -5.66 -9.39
CA GLU A 356 1.80 -5.62 -9.94
C GLU A 356 1.32 -4.18 -9.97
N THR A 357 0.57 -3.83 -11.02
CA THR A 357 -0.10 -2.53 -11.08
C THR A 357 -1.35 -2.54 -10.22
N GLN A 358 -1.86 -1.35 -9.89
CA GLN A 358 -3.26 -1.21 -9.51
C GLN A 358 -4.17 -1.84 -10.57
N ARG A 359 -5.36 -2.27 -10.12
CA ARG A 359 -6.34 -2.96 -10.94
C ARG A 359 -7.23 -1.98 -11.71
N GLY A 360 -7.41 -2.23 -13.00
CA GLY A 360 -8.34 -1.50 -13.87
C GLY A 360 -9.59 -2.32 -14.14
N THR A 361 -10.77 -1.72 -13.97
CA THR A 361 -12.05 -2.35 -14.34
C THR A 361 -12.43 -1.98 -15.78
N ILE A 362 -12.83 -2.99 -16.55
CA ILE A 362 -13.24 -2.86 -17.94
C ILE A 362 -14.73 -2.57 -18.03
N ASP A 363 -15.11 -1.57 -18.81
CA ASP A 363 -16.52 -1.27 -19.12
C ASP A 363 -16.88 -1.41 -20.61
N LEU A 364 -15.93 -1.88 -21.41
CA LEU A 364 -16.00 -2.06 -22.87
C LEU A 364 -16.09 -0.76 -23.68
N THR A 365 -15.86 0.39 -23.06
CA THR A 365 -15.67 1.67 -23.75
C THR A 365 -14.20 2.00 -24.01
N GLU A 366 -13.30 1.13 -23.54
CA GLU A 366 -11.88 1.23 -23.79
C GLU A 366 -11.56 1.24 -25.29
N THR A 367 -10.63 2.10 -25.69
CA THR A 367 -10.15 2.20 -27.08
C THR A 367 -8.75 1.61 -27.21
N VAL A 368 -7.94 1.73 -26.16
CA VAL A 368 -6.59 1.17 -26.07
C VAL A 368 -6.39 0.63 -24.67
N ILE A 369 -5.92 -0.60 -24.58
CA ILE A 369 -5.42 -1.21 -23.36
C ILE A 369 -4.02 -1.72 -23.69
N THR A 370 -3.02 -1.22 -22.98
CA THR A 370 -1.62 -1.56 -23.21
C THR A 370 -0.84 -1.50 -21.91
N SER A 371 0.40 -1.97 -21.92
CA SER A 371 1.25 -1.89 -20.74
C SER A 371 2.73 -1.73 -21.11
N ARG A 372 3.55 -1.33 -20.14
CA ARG A 372 4.99 -1.15 -20.34
C ARG A 372 5.78 -1.27 -19.04
N MET A 373 7.05 -1.62 -19.17
CA MET A 373 8.05 -1.28 -18.16
C MET A 373 8.63 0.10 -18.47
N GLY A 374 8.70 0.98 -17.48
CA GLY A 374 9.24 2.32 -17.60
C GLY A 374 10.50 2.55 -16.78
N LEU A 375 11.58 2.89 -17.45
CA LEU A 375 12.84 3.30 -16.83
C LEU A 375 12.99 4.81 -16.91
N TYR A 376 13.26 5.44 -15.77
CA TYR A 376 13.58 6.85 -15.69
C TYR A 376 14.92 7.07 -15.02
N LEU A 377 15.70 8.00 -15.55
CA LEU A 377 17.08 8.24 -15.13
C LEU A 377 17.26 9.65 -14.56
N ALA A 378 18.20 9.79 -13.63
CA ALA A 378 18.65 11.06 -13.08
C ALA A 378 19.72 11.70 -13.97
N ALA A 379 19.68 13.02 -14.10
CA ALA A 379 20.72 13.77 -14.80
C ALA A 379 22.01 13.83 -13.99
N GLY A 380 23.16 13.75 -14.67
CA GLY A 380 24.48 13.93 -14.07
C GLY A 380 24.96 12.80 -13.17
N VAL A 381 24.17 11.74 -12.98
CA VAL A 381 24.54 10.59 -12.14
C VAL A 381 25.10 9.47 -13.03
N PRO A 382 26.36 9.05 -12.82
CA PRO A 382 26.93 7.93 -13.54
C PRO A 382 26.13 6.64 -13.35
N GLN A 383 25.84 5.96 -14.45
CA GLN A 383 25.22 4.65 -14.50
C GLN A 383 26.27 3.56 -14.71
N GLU A 384 26.25 2.59 -13.82
CA GLU A 384 26.87 1.28 -13.97
C GLU A 384 25.89 0.25 -13.39
N SER A 385 24.75 0.13 -14.08
CA SER A 385 23.59 -0.60 -13.58
C SER A 385 22.96 -1.41 -14.72
N THR A 386 22.22 -2.44 -14.34
CA THR A 386 21.41 -3.24 -15.25
C THR A 386 20.03 -3.37 -14.66
N VAL A 387 19.00 -3.01 -15.42
CA VAL A 387 17.61 -3.32 -15.08
C VAL A 387 17.15 -4.54 -15.85
N LYS A 388 16.28 -5.33 -15.22
CA LYS A 388 15.71 -6.54 -15.81
C LYS A 388 14.20 -6.58 -15.65
N ALA A 389 13.54 -7.13 -16.65
CA ALA A 389 12.14 -7.56 -16.57
C ALA A 389 12.02 -9.00 -17.06
N ALA A 390 11.24 -9.81 -16.37
CA ALA A 390 10.90 -11.18 -16.72
C ALA A 390 9.42 -11.43 -16.43
N GLN A 391 8.83 -12.45 -17.06
CA GLN A 391 7.44 -12.86 -16.80
C GLN A 391 6.45 -11.68 -16.89
N PHE A 392 6.53 -10.92 -17.99
CA PHE A 392 5.73 -9.72 -18.25
C PHE A 392 4.32 -10.12 -18.70
N GLY A 393 3.32 -9.98 -17.82
CA GLY A 393 1.95 -10.40 -18.09
C GLY A 393 0.92 -9.30 -17.85
N ILE A 394 -0.13 -9.23 -18.67
CA ILE A 394 -1.40 -8.56 -18.36
C ILE A 394 -2.40 -9.68 -18.11
N ARG A 395 -3.09 -9.71 -16.98
CA ARG A 395 -4.01 -10.81 -16.62
C ARG A 395 -5.36 -10.30 -16.15
N LYS A 396 -6.36 -11.19 -16.20
CA LYS A 396 -7.63 -11.01 -15.49
C LYS A 396 -7.47 -11.47 -14.04
N VAL A 397 -8.14 -10.80 -13.11
CA VAL A 397 -8.05 -11.05 -11.66
C VAL A 397 -9.40 -11.43 -11.07
#